data_AF-A0A2N3B7G6-F1
#
_entry.id   AF-A0A2N3B7G6-F1
#
_cell.length_a   1.000
_cell.length_b   1.000
_cell.length_c   1.000
_cell.angle_alpha   90.00
_cell.angle_beta   90.00
_cell.angle_gamma   90.00
#
_symmetry.space_group_name_H-M   'P 1'
#
loop_
_entity.id
_entity.type
_entity.pdbx_description
1 polymer ?
#
loop_
_entity_poly.entity_id
_entity_poly.type
_entity_poly.pdbx_seq_one_letter_code
_entity_poly.pdbx_strand_id
1 'polypeptide(L)'
;SSSDVQSIRDPFLRDLGLRLLEHWELTQNLRALTEDERAQWFGFLLSLYDLPGDTVAGAFFKSAGVDPARLVSARLIARNGRQLIGLAEDDGEVVEVEQETGPEPGTVRQTGSFGEADGLRLDTDAIEYVMDRAWLAETILKAISGALGIRNIETINEFLVALGPITLGERKVPLYLARRLADLKIRDSVENALRSRHTAGPGLVLAVSNDPPRFLGPNVVIALRDLLLQDGSLGDLDQEEMARRFEANRTLASSAQVAQVVRHTPRSATLIIPGLDPLTLDGAGQIQLFESLVEAATDGTGQRLTKVLMDGMGSDNPRQLFSSGAWAKAHPTYIRHGSSNRYWRLGEATDTA
;
A
#
# COMPACT_ATOMS: atom_id res chain seq x y z
N SER A 1 -4.38 -10.92 -39.26
CA SER A 1 -5.06 -9.91 -38.43
C SER A 1 -6.28 -10.54 -37.79
N SER A 2 -6.12 -11.12 -36.60
CA SER A 2 -7.23 -11.68 -35.83
C SER A 2 -7.88 -10.56 -35.04
N SER A 3 -9.10 -10.17 -35.41
CA SER A 3 -9.91 -9.22 -34.65
C SER A 3 -10.49 -9.96 -33.44
N ASP A 4 -9.75 -9.95 -32.32
CA ASP A 4 -10.17 -10.56 -31.06
C ASP A 4 -11.25 -9.67 -30.42
N VAL A 5 -12.39 -10.25 -30.04
CA VAL A 5 -13.54 -9.55 -29.40
C VAL A 5 -13.12 -8.81 -28.12
N GLN A 6 -12.00 -9.23 -27.51
CA GLN A 6 -11.45 -8.58 -26.33
C GLN A 6 -10.60 -7.33 -26.59
N SER A 7 -10.24 -7.05 -27.85
CA SER A 7 -9.61 -5.76 -28.23
C SER A 7 -10.61 -4.58 -28.22
N ILE A 8 -11.91 -4.89 -28.05
CA ILE A 8 -12.99 -3.91 -27.97
C ILE A 8 -12.88 -3.16 -26.65
N ARG A 9 -12.56 -1.87 -26.70
CA ARG A 9 -12.40 -1.02 -25.50
C ARG A 9 -13.66 -0.90 -24.64
N ASP A 10 -14.84 -1.05 -25.25
CA ASP A 10 -16.12 -0.96 -24.56
C ASP A 10 -16.44 -2.24 -23.76
N PRO A 11 -16.61 -2.16 -22.42
CA PRO A 11 -16.87 -3.32 -21.57
C PRO A 11 -18.20 -4.02 -21.87
N PHE A 12 -19.24 -3.30 -22.27
CA PHE A 12 -20.56 -3.86 -22.56
C PHE A 12 -20.53 -4.64 -23.88
N LEU A 13 -19.92 -4.06 -24.93
CA LEU A 13 -19.79 -4.74 -26.22
C LEU A 13 -18.86 -5.96 -26.15
N ARG A 14 -17.86 -5.90 -25.26
CA ARG A 14 -16.97 -7.03 -24.97
C ARG A 14 -17.71 -8.16 -24.23
N ASP A 15 -18.49 -7.84 -23.19
CA ASP A 15 -19.33 -8.79 -22.44
C ASP A 15 -20.37 -9.45 -23.35
N LEU A 16 -21.07 -8.66 -24.18
CA LEU A 16 -22.01 -9.16 -25.18
C LEU A 16 -21.33 -10.08 -26.20
N GLY A 17 -20.16 -9.68 -26.70
CA GLY A 17 -19.38 -10.48 -27.64
C GLY A 17 -18.93 -11.82 -27.04
N LEU A 18 -18.54 -11.83 -25.77
CA LEU A 18 -18.19 -13.06 -25.06
C LEU A 18 -19.41 -13.97 -24.85
N ARG A 19 -20.56 -13.43 -24.45
CA ARG A 19 -21.80 -14.19 -24.31
C ARG A 19 -22.30 -14.79 -25.62
N LEU A 20 -22.12 -14.08 -26.74
CA LEU A 20 -22.48 -14.58 -28.07
C LEU A 20 -21.55 -15.71 -28.53
N LEU A 21 -20.25 -15.59 -28.24
CA LEU A 21 -19.28 -16.65 -28.52
C LEU A 21 -19.53 -17.91 -27.67
N GLU A 22 -19.92 -17.73 -26.41
CA GLU A 22 -20.34 -18.80 -25.50
C GLU A 22 -21.64 -19.47 -25.99
N HIS A 23 -22.64 -18.68 -26.42
CA HIS A 23 -23.91 -19.18 -26.96
C HIS A 23 -23.74 -20.04 -28.22
N TRP A 24 -22.70 -19.81 -29.02
CA TRP A 24 -22.42 -20.56 -30.25
C TRP A 24 -21.37 -21.67 -30.08
N GLU A 25 -20.94 -21.97 -28.85
CA GLU A 25 -19.97 -23.02 -28.53
C GLU A 25 -18.61 -22.88 -29.26
N LEU A 26 -18.33 -21.69 -29.82
CA LEU A 26 -17.07 -21.37 -30.51
C LEU A 26 -15.91 -21.15 -29.52
N THR A 27 -16.23 -21.00 -28.24
CA THR A 27 -15.29 -20.91 -27.13
C THR A 27 -15.30 -22.21 -26.34
N GLN A 28 -14.60 -23.25 -26.81
CA GLN A 28 -14.58 -24.52 -26.07
C GLN A 28 -13.94 -24.43 -24.67
N ASN A 29 -13.36 -23.29 -24.25
CA ASN A 29 -12.74 -23.17 -22.92
C ASN A 29 -12.77 -21.75 -22.31
N LEU A 30 -13.54 -20.79 -22.85
CA LEU A 30 -13.59 -19.42 -22.29
C LEU A 30 -14.88 -19.21 -21.52
N ARG A 31 -14.76 -19.05 -20.20
CA ARG A 31 -15.88 -18.85 -19.27
C ARG A 31 -15.43 -17.84 -18.22
N ALA A 32 -16.24 -16.80 -18.00
CA ALA A 32 -15.99 -15.87 -16.91
C ALA A 32 -16.09 -16.59 -15.55
N LEU A 33 -15.31 -16.18 -14.56
CA LEU A 33 -15.50 -16.66 -13.19
C LEU A 33 -16.93 -16.37 -12.74
N THR A 34 -17.58 -17.35 -12.11
CA THR A 34 -18.87 -17.12 -11.46
C THR A 34 -18.74 -16.16 -10.30
N GLU A 35 -19.87 -15.63 -9.82
CA GLU A 35 -19.86 -14.79 -8.64
C GLU A 35 -19.32 -15.54 -7.41
N ASP A 36 -19.71 -16.80 -7.24
CA ASP A 36 -19.22 -17.68 -6.18
C ASP A 36 -17.71 -17.95 -6.30
N GLU A 37 -17.20 -18.28 -7.50
CA GLU A 37 -15.78 -18.50 -7.75
C GLU A 37 -14.96 -17.22 -7.47
N ARG A 38 -15.46 -16.06 -7.90
CA ARG A 38 -14.82 -14.76 -7.62
C ARG A 38 -14.80 -14.44 -6.14
N ALA A 39 -15.92 -14.65 -5.45
CA ALA A 39 -16.02 -14.39 -4.02
C ALA A 39 -15.06 -15.29 -3.26
N GLN A 40 -15.10 -16.61 -3.52
CA GLN A 40 -14.27 -17.60 -2.86
C GLN A 40 -12.76 -17.36 -3.09
N TRP A 41 -12.36 -16.98 -4.30
CA TRP A 41 -10.94 -16.77 -4.62
C TRP A 41 -10.48 -15.34 -4.46
N PHE A 42 -11.31 -14.45 -3.90
CA PHE A 42 -11.00 -13.02 -3.86
C PHE A 42 -9.64 -12.73 -3.17
N GLY A 43 -9.41 -13.30 -1.99
CA GLY A 43 -8.13 -13.19 -1.29
C GLY A 43 -6.94 -13.71 -2.12
N PHE A 44 -7.12 -14.76 -2.91
CA PHE A 44 -6.08 -15.26 -3.81
C PHE A 44 -5.83 -14.32 -5.00
N LEU A 45 -6.90 -13.77 -5.60
CA LEU A 45 -6.81 -12.78 -6.66
C LEU A 45 -6.08 -11.52 -6.20
N LEU A 46 -6.28 -11.08 -4.95
CA LEU A 46 -5.49 -10.01 -4.35
C LEU A 46 -4.00 -10.36 -4.27
N SER A 47 -3.65 -11.61 -3.93
CA SER A 47 -2.25 -12.06 -3.88
C SER A 47 -1.60 -12.02 -5.26
N LEU A 48 -2.27 -12.57 -6.28
CA LEU A 48 -1.82 -12.49 -7.66
C LEU A 48 -1.70 -11.04 -8.12
N TYR A 49 -2.67 -10.22 -7.75
CA TYR A 49 -2.65 -8.83 -8.10
C TYR A 49 -1.40 -8.20 -7.51
N ASP A 50 -1.12 -8.31 -6.22
CA ASP A 50 -0.01 -7.62 -5.56
C ASP A 50 1.41 -8.03 -6.04
N LEU A 51 1.57 -9.14 -6.77
CA LEU A 51 2.88 -9.61 -7.25
C LEU A 51 3.66 -8.55 -8.04
N PRO A 52 5.00 -8.50 -7.92
CA PRO A 52 5.83 -7.49 -8.54
C PRO A 52 6.00 -7.67 -10.06
N GLY A 53 5.86 -8.90 -10.56
CA GLY A 53 5.97 -9.25 -11.98
C GLY A 53 4.69 -9.87 -12.53
N ASP A 54 4.62 -10.02 -13.85
CA ASP A 54 3.45 -10.56 -14.55
C ASP A 54 3.48 -12.09 -14.70
N THR A 55 4.52 -12.78 -14.24
CA THR A 55 4.65 -14.23 -14.37
C THR A 55 4.59 -14.91 -13.01
N VAL A 56 3.95 -16.08 -12.96
CA VAL A 56 3.76 -16.87 -11.76
C VAL A 56 3.83 -18.37 -12.08
N ALA A 57 4.51 -19.14 -11.23
CA ALA A 57 4.66 -20.58 -11.38
C ALA A 57 3.43 -21.35 -10.88
N GLY A 58 3.19 -22.54 -11.44
CA GLY A 58 2.10 -23.44 -11.08
C GLY A 58 2.01 -23.75 -9.59
N ALA A 59 3.17 -23.87 -8.93
CA ALA A 59 3.27 -24.10 -7.49
C ALA A 59 2.50 -23.06 -6.65
N PHE A 60 2.43 -21.80 -7.10
CA PHE A 60 1.71 -20.72 -6.41
C PHE A 60 0.19 -20.97 -6.32
N PHE A 61 -0.39 -21.56 -7.35
CA PHE A 61 -1.82 -21.88 -7.38
C PHE A 61 -2.13 -23.08 -6.49
N LYS A 62 -1.25 -24.09 -6.49
CA LYS A 62 -1.37 -25.29 -5.65
C LYS A 62 -1.32 -24.96 -4.16
N SER A 63 -0.42 -24.07 -3.73
CA SER A 63 -0.35 -23.64 -2.32
C SER A 63 -1.64 -22.95 -1.84
N ALA A 64 -2.42 -22.39 -2.77
CA ALA A 64 -3.71 -21.77 -2.47
C ALA A 64 -4.92 -22.69 -2.72
N GLY A 65 -4.71 -23.93 -3.18
CA GLY A 65 -5.79 -24.84 -3.56
C GLY A 65 -6.62 -24.36 -4.76
N VAL A 66 -6.08 -23.47 -5.60
CA VAL A 66 -6.76 -22.91 -6.77
C VAL A 66 -6.35 -23.67 -8.02
N ASP A 67 -7.32 -24.06 -8.83
CA ASP A 67 -7.06 -24.69 -10.13
C ASP A 67 -6.71 -23.63 -11.19
N PRO A 68 -5.46 -23.59 -11.70
CA PRO A 68 -5.06 -22.61 -12.70
C PRO A 68 -5.86 -22.74 -14.00
N ALA A 69 -6.41 -23.92 -14.33
CA ALA A 69 -7.23 -24.09 -15.54
C ALA A 69 -8.49 -23.20 -15.50
N ARG A 70 -9.04 -22.96 -14.30
CA ARG A 70 -10.19 -22.07 -14.12
C ARG A 70 -9.84 -20.61 -14.39
N LEU A 71 -8.66 -20.17 -13.94
CA LEU A 71 -8.17 -18.81 -14.20
C LEU A 71 -7.76 -18.61 -15.66
N VAL A 72 -7.24 -19.65 -16.32
CA VAL A 72 -7.01 -19.66 -17.77
C VAL A 72 -8.33 -19.53 -18.53
N SER A 73 -9.37 -20.28 -18.13
CA SER A 73 -10.69 -20.18 -18.76
C SER A 73 -11.31 -18.79 -18.62
N ALA A 74 -11.01 -18.09 -17.53
CA ALA A 74 -11.42 -16.72 -17.28
C ALA A 74 -10.49 -15.66 -17.90
N ARG A 75 -9.42 -16.06 -18.61
CA ARG A 75 -8.33 -15.22 -19.15
C ARG A 75 -7.65 -14.32 -18.13
N LEU A 76 -7.71 -14.65 -16.85
CA LEU A 76 -6.93 -13.94 -15.81
C LEU A 76 -5.44 -14.28 -15.92
N ILE A 77 -5.14 -15.47 -16.42
CA ILE A 77 -3.79 -15.94 -16.70
C ILE A 77 -3.75 -16.67 -18.04
N ALA A 78 -2.58 -16.74 -18.65
CA ALA A 78 -2.31 -17.51 -19.85
C ALA A 78 -1.06 -18.35 -19.63
N ARG A 79 -1.05 -19.59 -20.14
CA ARG A 79 0.14 -20.44 -20.09
C ARG A 79 1.26 -19.81 -20.91
N ASN A 80 2.40 -19.56 -20.28
CA ASN A 80 3.57 -18.90 -20.89
C ASN A 80 4.69 -19.88 -21.25
N GLY A 81 4.74 -21.04 -20.59
CA GLY A 81 5.77 -22.04 -20.85
C GLY A 81 6.01 -22.92 -19.64
N ARG A 82 7.22 -23.47 -19.53
CA ARG A 82 7.71 -24.20 -18.36
C ARG A 82 8.88 -23.45 -17.75
N GLN A 83 8.84 -23.27 -16.45
CA GLN A 83 9.91 -22.74 -15.62
C GLN A 83 11.13 -23.66 -15.74
N LEU A 84 12.27 -23.10 -16.13
CA LEU A 84 13.54 -23.83 -16.27
C LEU A 84 14.40 -23.76 -15.00
N ILE A 85 14.19 -22.74 -14.17
CA ILE A 85 14.95 -22.51 -12.92
C ILE A 85 13.94 -22.35 -11.79
N GLY A 86 13.96 -23.26 -10.81
CA GLY A 86 13.14 -23.20 -9.60
C GLY A 86 13.93 -22.77 -8.38
N LEU A 87 13.22 -22.62 -7.26
CA LEU A 87 13.81 -22.48 -5.94
C LEU A 87 13.53 -23.76 -5.13
N ALA A 88 14.54 -24.24 -4.42
CA ALA A 88 14.45 -25.34 -3.47
C ALA A 88 15.09 -24.93 -2.15
N GLU A 89 14.68 -25.61 -1.08
CA GLU A 89 15.24 -25.40 0.26
C GLU A 89 16.26 -26.50 0.52
N ASP A 90 17.52 -26.12 0.69
CA ASP A 90 18.65 -27.00 0.97
C ASP A 90 19.32 -26.52 2.27
N ASP A 91 19.34 -27.36 3.30
CA ASP A 91 19.86 -27.04 4.64
C ASP A 91 19.37 -25.70 5.24
N GLY A 92 18.14 -25.30 4.92
CA GLY A 92 17.52 -24.07 5.42
C GLY A 92 17.91 -22.80 4.64
N GLU A 93 18.64 -22.95 3.53
CA GLU A 93 18.88 -21.90 2.54
C GLU A 93 18.05 -22.14 1.27
N VAL A 94 17.62 -21.06 0.62
CA VAL A 94 16.89 -21.14 -0.65
C VAL A 94 17.90 -21.08 -1.79
N VAL A 95 18.04 -22.18 -2.53
CA VAL A 95 18.97 -22.33 -3.67
C VAL A 95 18.24 -22.45 -5.00
N GLU A 96 18.88 -21.95 -6.07
CA GLU A 96 18.39 -22.08 -7.45
C GLU A 96 18.67 -23.48 -8.00
N VAL A 97 17.65 -24.12 -8.56
CA VAL A 97 17.73 -25.47 -9.12
C VAL A 97 17.26 -25.49 -10.57
N GLU A 98 17.99 -26.18 -11.44
CA GLU A 98 17.60 -26.38 -12.83
C GLU A 98 16.51 -27.46 -12.93
N GLN A 99 15.51 -27.23 -13.77
CA GLN A 99 14.35 -28.09 -13.95
C GLN A 99 14.36 -28.78 -15.32
N GLU A 100 14.50 -30.10 -15.32
CA GLU A 100 14.47 -30.93 -16.52
C GLU A 100 13.24 -31.84 -16.52
N THR A 101 12.88 -32.37 -17.70
CA THR A 101 11.80 -33.37 -17.78
C THR A 101 12.20 -34.61 -16.98
N GLY A 102 11.34 -35.03 -16.07
CA GLY A 102 11.56 -36.20 -15.23
C GLY A 102 11.46 -37.51 -16.01
N PRO A 103 11.93 -38.62 -15.42
CA PRO A 103 11.89 -39.94 -16.04
C PRO A 103 10.46 -40.50 -16.18
N GLU A 104 9.52 -39.99 -15.38
CA GLU A 104 8.11 -40.37 -15.44
C GLU A 104 7.27 -39.32 -16.19
N PRO A 105 6.31 -39.74 -17.05
CA PRO A 105 5.41 -38.81 -17.71
C PRO A 105 4.69 -37.89 -16.71
N GLY A 106 4.75 -36.58 -16.94
CA GLY A 106 4.12 -35.59 -16.06
C GLY A 106 4.96 -35.22 -14.82
N THR A 107 6.23 -35.61 -14.79
CA THR A 107 7.17 -35.21 -13.73
C THR A 107 8.31 -34.33 -14.25
N VAL A 108 8.89 -33.56 -13.34
CA VAL A 108 10.07 -32.71 -13.54
C VAL A 108 11.11 -33.13 -12.51
N ARG A 109 12.36 -33.29 -12.97
CA ARG A 109 13.52 -33.53 -12.11
C ARG A 109 14.20 -32.20 -11.83
N GLN A 110 14.47 -31.93 -10.55
CA GLN A 110 15.29 -30.78 -10.16
C GLN A 110 16.74 -31.22 -9.97
N THR A 111 17.66 -30.39 -10.43
CA THR A 111 19.10 -30.61 -10.28
C THR A 111 19.71 -29.39 -9.61
N GLY A 112 20.34 -29.59 -8.46
CA GLY A 112 21.04 -28.53 -7.75
C GLY A 112 22.26 -28.02 -8.52
N SER A 113 22.78 -26.85 -8.14
CA SER A 113 23.93 -26.22 -8.83
C SER A 113 25.21 -27.08 -8.85
N PHE A 114 25.29 -28.12 -8.01
CA PHE A 114 26.39 -29.09 -7.96
C PHE A 114 26.09 -30.43 -8.65
N GLY A 115 24.97 -30.54 -9.38
CA GLY A 115 24.59 -31.75 -10.12
C GLY A 115 23.88 -32.82 -9.30
N GLU A 116 23.54 -32.52 -8.05
CA GLU A 116 22.80 -33.42 -7.16
C GLU A 116 21.31 -33.41 -7.52
N ALA A 117 20.67 -34.59 -7.50
CA ALA A 117 19.25 -34.72 -7.83
C ALA A 117 18.40 -34.34 -6.63
N ASP A 118 17.65 -33.25 -6.75
CA ASP A 118 16.86 -32.64 -5.65
C ASP A 118 15.38 -33.07 -5.67
N GLY A 119 15.13 -34.26 -6.22
CA GLY A 119 13.82 -34.90 -6.24
C GLY A 119 12.99 -34.69 -7.52
N LEU A 120 11.78 -35.29 -7.50
CA LEU A 120 10.79 -35.26 -8.58
C LEU A 120 9.58 -34.43 -8.17
N ARG A 121 9.16 -33.51 -9.04
CA ARG A 121 7.93 -32.71 -8.89
C ARG A 121 6.97 -32.98 -10.04
N LEU A 122 5.70 -32.60 -9.89
CA LEU A 122 4.74 -32.64 -10.99
C LEU A 122 5.09 -31.55 -12.01
N ASP A 123 5.02 -31.85 -13.31
CA ASP A 123 5.29 -30.91 -14.40
C ASP A 123 4.34 -29.71 -14.36
N THR A 124 3.13 -29.87 -13.80
CA THR A 124 2.17 -28.78 -13.56
C THR A 124 2.70 -27.71 -12.62
N ASP A 125 3.54 -28.06 -11.65
CA ASP A 125 4.10 -27.11 -10.68
C ASP A 125 5.15 -26.21 -11.35
N ALA A 126 5.80 -26.73 -12.40
CA ALA A 126 6.79 -26.03 -13.21
C ALA A 126 6.17 -25.22 -14.36
N ILE A 127 4.85 -25.26 -14.59
CA ILE A 127 4.23 -24.46 -15.64
C ILE A 127 4.27 -22.98 -15.22
N GLU A 128 4.76 -22.11 -16.11
CA GLU A 128 4.65 -20.67 -15.93
C GLU A 128 3.38 -20.14 -16.57
N TYR A 129 2.75 -19.22 -15.86
CA TYR A 129 1.58 -18.49 -16.29
C TYR A 129 1.89 -17.00 -16.30
N VAL A 130 1.53 -16.32 -17.39
CA VAL A 130 1.52 -14.85 -17.47
C VAL A 130 0.14 -14.34 -17.08
N MET A 131 0.09 -13.33 -16.23
CA MET A 131 -1.11 -12.69 -15.74
C MET A 131 -1.54 -11.56 -16.66
N ASP A 132 -2.84 -11.48 -16.94
CA ASP A 132 -3.42 -10.26 -17.50
C ASP A 132 -3.74 -9.30 -16.35
N ARG A 133 -2.79 -8.41 -16.04
CA ARG A 133 -2.90 -7.48 -14.91
C ARG A 133 -4.07 -6.52 -15.05
N ALA A 134 -4.40 -6.10 -16.27
CA ALA A 134 -5.52 -5.19 -16.52
C ALA A 134 -6.85 -5.90 -16.25
N TRP A 135 -6.99 -7.14 -16.73
CA TRP A 135 -8.19 -7.94 -16.50
C TRP A 135 -8.36 -8.35 -15.03
N LEU A 136 -7.25 -8.66 -14.36
CA LEU A 136 -7.23 -8.92 -12.92
C LEU A 136 -7.64 -7.69 -12.11
N ALA A 137 -7.13 -6.51 -12.46
CA ALA A 137 -7.54 -5.25 -11.85
C ALA A 137 -9.03 -4.98 -12.04
N GLU A 138 -9.55 -5.15 -13.26
CA GLU A 138 -10.97 -4.97 -13.57
C GLU A 138 -11.85 -5.92 -12.74
N THR A 139 -11.45 -7.18 -12.62
CA THR A 139 -12.16 -8.20 -11.83
C THR A 139 -12.23 -7.82 -10.35
N ILE A 140 -11.10 -7.39 -9.77
CA ILE A 140 -11.02 -6.97 -8.37
C ILE A 140 -11.83 -5.69 -8.13
N LEU A 141 -11.66 -4.69 -8.97
CA LEU A 141 -12.34 -3.40 -8.85
C LEU A 141 -13.86 -3.54 -8.98
N LYS A 142 -14.34 -4.43 -9.86
CA LYS A 142 -15.77 -4.71 -10.02
C LYS A 142 -16.36 -5.34 -8.75
N ALA A 143 -15.64 -6.27 -8.12
CA ALA A 143 -16.08 -6.90 -6.88
C ALA A 143 -16.11 -5.89 -5.72
N ILE A 144 -15.05 -5.11 -5.52
CA ILE A 144 -14.98 -4.06 -4.48
C ILE A 144 -16.08 -3.02 -4.69
N SER A 145 -16.27 -2.58 -5.92
CA SER A 145 -17.27 -1.54 -6.23
C SER A 145 -18.70 -2.07 -6.06
N GLY A 146 -18.95 -3.35 -6.36
CA GLY A 146 -20.20 -4.01 -6.06
C GLY A 146 -20.49 -4.04 -4.55
N ALA A 147 -19.51 -4.49 -3.75
CA ALA A 147 -19.63 -4.57 -2.29
C ALA A 147 -19.83 -3.20 -1.62
N LEU A 148 -19.27 -2.12 -2.20
CA LEU A 148 -19.36 -0.77 -1.65
C LEU A 148 -20.43 0.12 -2.31
N GLY A 149 -21.11 -0.37 -3.35
CA GLY A 149 -22.07 0.43 -4.13
C GLY A 149 -21.45 1.60 -4.90
N ILE A 150 -20.17 1.49 -5.27
CA ILE A 150 -19.39 2.53 -5.94
C ILE A 150 -19.60 2.46 -7.46
N ARG A 151 -19.69 3.63 -8.11
CA ARG A 151 -19.95 3.73 -9.56
C ARG A 151 -18.87 4.45 -10.37
N ASN A 152 -18.12 5.35 -9.75
CA ASN A 152 -17.14 6.18 -10.44
C ASN A 152 -15.74 5.84 -9.94
N ILE A 153 -15.03 5.03 -10.71
CA ILE A 153 -13.65 4.63 -10.46
C ILE A 153 -12.74 5.41 -11.40
N GLU A 154 -11.65 5.96 -10.86
CA GLU A 154 -10.62 6.66 -11.64
C GLU A 154 -9.27 5.98 -11.38
N THR A 155 -8.67 5.39 -12.42
CA THR A 155 -7.29 4.90 -12.37
C THR A 155 -6.33 6.09 -12.38
N ILE A 156 -5.60 6.30 -11.29
CA ILE A 156 -4.64 7.41 -11.16
C ILE A 156 -3.31 7.01 -11.79
N ASN A 157 -2.81 5.83 -11.43
CA ASN A 157 -1.65 5.20 -12.02
C ASN A 157 -1.74 3.67 -11.84
N GLU A 158 -0.71 2.92 -12.23
CA GLU A 158 -0.65 1.46 -12.12
C GLU A 158 -0.86 0.94 -10.69
N PHE A 159 -0.46 1.71 -9.68
CA PHE A 159 -0.46 1.28 -8.28
C PHE A 159 -1.55 1.92 -7.42
N LEU A 160 -2.32 2.87 -7.97
CA LEU A 160 -3.30 3.66 -7.24
C LEU A 160 -4.57 3.91 -8.07
N VAL A 161 -5.71 3.57 -7.48
CA VAL A 161 -7.04 3.80 -8.05
C VAL A 161 -7.88 4.59 -7.05
N ALA A 162 -8.54 5.64 -7.50
CA ALA A 162 -9.56 6.33 -6.72
C ALA A 162 -10.91 5.63 -6.90
N LEU A 163 -11.49 5.20 -5.79
CA LEU A 163 -12.84 4.61 -5.74
C LEU A 163 -13.91 5.69 -5.48
N GLY A 164 -13.49 6.94 -5.28
CA GLY A 164 -14.38 8.05 -4.99
C GLY A 164 -14.73 8.16 -3.51
N PRO A 165 -15.63 9.06 -3.14
CA PRO A 165 -15.96 9.28 -1.74
C PRO A 165 -16.93 8.24 -1.20
N ILE A 166 -16.67 7.76 0.03
CA ILE A 166 -17.55 6.91 0.82
C ILE A 166 -18.01 7.64 2.08
N THR A 167 -19.17 7.28 2.61
CA THR A 167 -19.65 7.80 3.90
C THR A 167 -19.24 6.83 5.00
N LEU A 168 -18.38 7.27 5.92
CA LEU A 168 -18.00 6.52 7.12
C LEU A 168 -18.56 7.26 8.34
N GLY A 169 -19.58 6.68 8.98
CA GLY A 169 -20.36 7.37 10.01
C GLY A 169 -21.03 8.64 9.45
N GLU A 170 -20.72 9.80 10.02
CA GLU A 170 -21.26 11.10 9.57
C GLU A 170 -20.36 11.81 8.54
N ARG A 171 -19.22 11.22 8.18
CA ARG A 171 -18.19 11.88 7.35
C ARG A 171 -18.12 11.30 5.96
N LYS A 172 -17.93 12.18 4.98
CA LYS A 172 -17.61 11.81 3.61
C LYS A 172 -16.09 11.80 3.43
N VAL A 173 -15.52 10.63 3.16
CA VAL A 173 -14.08 10.37 3.12
C VAL A 173 -13.69 9.90 1.72
N PRO A 174 -12.61 10.42 1.09
CA PRO A 174 -12.13 9.89 -0.17
C PRO A 174 -11.54 8.48 0.03
N LEU A 175 -11.93 7.54 -0.83
CA LEU A 175 -11.49 6.15 -0.79
C LEU A 175 -10.58 5.82 -1.98
N TYR A 176 -9.50 5.11 -1.69
CA TYR A 176 -8.52 4.66 -2.68
C TYR A 176 -8.23 3.17 -2.52
N LEU A 177 -7.81 2.52 -3.61
CA LEU A 177 -7.20 1.20 -3.60
C LEU A 177 -5.74 1.35 -4.04
N ALA A 178 -4.81 0.80 -3.25
CA ALA A 178 -3.39 0.82 -3.55
C ALA A 178 -2.76 -0.57 -3.43
N ARG A 179 -1.76 -0.83 -4.28
CA ARG A 179 -1.03 -2.11 -4.35
C ARG A 179 0.46 -1.88 -4.28
N ARG A 180 1.21 -2.95 -4.01
CA ARG A 180 2.68 -2.99 -3.92
C ARG A 180 3.26 -1.98 -2.93
N LEU A 181 2.54 -1.71 -1.85
CA LEU A 181 2.99 -0.77 -0.82
C LEU A 181 4.18 -1.29 0.00
N ALA A 182 4.57 -2.56 -0.12
CA ALA A 182 5.79 -3.10 0.47
C ALA A 182 7.07 -2.53 -0.21
N ASP A 183 6.99 -2.14 -1.47
CA ASP A 183 8.11 -1.54 -2.21
C ASP A 183 8.19 -0.03 -1.89
N LEU A 184 9.31 0.42 -1.33
CA LEU A 184 9.51 1.80 -0.90
C LEU A 184 9.35 2.80 -2.05
N LYS A 185 9.85 2.49 -3.25
CA LYS A 185 9.74 3.42 -4.39
C LYS A 185 8.30 3.57 -4.84
N ILE A 186 7.55 2.48 -4.84
CA ILE A 186 6.12 2.50 -5.18
C ILE A 186 5.34 3.24 -4.10
N ARG A 187 5.65 2.98 -2.83
CA ARG A 187 5.05 3.68 -1.70
C ARG A 187 5.21 5.19 -1.80
N ASP A 188 6.43 5.67 -2.08
CA ASP A 188 6.71 7.10 -2.26
C ASP A 188 5.93 7.68 -3.46
N SER A 189 5.85 6.93 -4.56
CA SER A 189 5.07 7.35 -5.74
C SER A 189 3.57 7.45 -5.44
N VAL A 190 3.02 6.50 -4.69
CA VAL A 190 1.61 6.51 -4.28
C VAL A 190 1.34 7.66 -3.31
N GLU A 191 2.22 7.89 -2.34
CA GLU A 191 2.09 9.00 -1.40
C GLU A 191 2.10 10.36 -2.11
N ASN A 192 3.03 10.56 -3.05
CA ASN A 192 3.09 11.79 -3.84
C ASN A 192 1.81 12.01 -4.67
N ALA A 193 1.27 10.94 -5.28
CA ALA A 193 0.02 11.00 -6.02
C ALA A 193 -1.17 11.39 -5.12
N LEU A 194 -1.25 10.81 -3.92
CA LEU A 194 -2.27 11.16 -2.92
C LEU A 194 -2.11 12.61 -2.44
N ARG A 195 -0.87 13.10 -2.28
CA ARG A 195 -0.59 14.47 -1.82
C ARG A 195 -1.14 15.53 -2.76
N SER A 196 -1.02 15.31 -4.07
CA SER A 196 -1.59 16.19 -5.09
C SER A 196 -3.12 16.29 -5.07
N ARG A 197 -3.80 15.42 -4.30
CA ARG A 197 -5.26 15.29 -4.25
C ARG A 197 -5.85 15.63 -2.86
N HIS A 198 -5.10 16.32 -1.99
CA HIS A 198 -5.50 16.67 -0.62
C HIS A 198 -6.65 17.66 -0.45
N THR A 199 -7.34 18.07 -1.51
CA THR A 199 -8.38 19.11 -1.44
C THR A 199 -9.61 18.72 -0.59
N ALA A 200 -9.75 17.45 -0.19
CA ALA A 200 -10.87 16.94 0.62
C ALA A 200 -10.48 16.45 2.04
N GLY A 201 -9.22 16.63 2.47
CA GLY A 201 -8.73 16.17 3.78
C GLY A 201 -8.26 14.71 3.83
N PRO A 202 -8.08 14.13 5.04
CA PRO A 202 -7.65 12.74 5.25
C PRO A 202 -8.56 11.72 4.55
N GLY A 203 -7.96 10.86 3.72
CA GLY A 203 -8.64 9.76 3.03
C GLY A 203 -8.40 8.39 3.67
N LEU A 204 -9.13 7.40 3.15
CA LEU A 204 -8.94 5.99 3.45
C LEU A 204 -8.31 5.28 2.24
N VAL A 205 -7.24 4.53 2.48
CA VAL A 205 -6.56 3.69 1.47
C VAL A 205 -6.75 2.23 1.84
N LEU A 206 -7.40 1.47 0.97
CA LEU A 206 -7.44 0.01 1.03
C LEU A 206 -6.17 -0.52 0.36
N ALA A 207 -5.34 -1.19 1.12
CA ALA A 207 -4.09 -1.78 0.64
C ALA A 207 -4.29 -3.25 0.27
N VAL A 208 -3.84 -3.63 -0.92
CA VAL A 208 -3.85 -5.02 -1.39
C VAL A 208 -2.77 -5.86 -0.67
N SER A 209 -1.65 -5.22 -0.32
CA SER A 209 -0.52 -5.85 0.36
C SER A 209 -0.88 -6.36 1.75
N ASN A 210 -0.25 -7.47 2.17
CA ASN A 210 -0.53 -8.13 3.45
C ASN A 210 -0.13 -7.29 4.66
N ASP A 211 1.00 -6.59 4.56
CA ASP A 211 1.54 -5.76 5.64
C ASP A 211 1.79 -4.34 5.13
N PRO A 212 0.73 -3.53 4.98
CA PRO A 212 0.86 -2.15 4.52
C PRO A 212 1.35 -1.22 5.64
N PRO A 213 1.99 -0.08 5.29
CA PRO A 213 2.20 0.99 6.27
C PRO A 213 0.85 1.45 6.83
N ARG A 214 0.81 1.89 8.10
CA ARG A 214 -0.43 2.38 8.72
C ARG A 214 -0.97 3.67 8.10
N PHE A 215 -0.07 4.47 7.52
CA PHE A 215 -0.37 5.80 6.98
C PHE A 215 0.37 6.05 5.67
N LEU A 216 -0.25 6.83 4.79
CA LEU A 216 0.37 7.41 3.59
C LEU A 216 0.04 8.91 3.57
N GLY A 217 0.99 9.74 4.01
CA GLY A 217 0.70 11.13 4.36
C GLY A 217 -0.42 11.20 5.41
N PRO A 218 -1.48 12.01 5.21
CA PRO A 218 -2.62 12.12 6.13
C PRO A 218 -3.67 11.03 5.90
N ASN A 219 -3.46 10.11 4.96
CA ASN A 219 -4.43 9.05 4.69
C ASN A 219 -4.20 7.86 5.62
N VAL A 220 -5.29 7.33 6.16
CA VAL A 220 -5.28 6.08 6.92
C VAL A 220 -5.23 4.92 5.93
N VAL A 221 -4.41 3.92 6.22
CA VAL A 221 -4.30 2.71 5.40
C VAL A 221 -4.86 1.51 6.17
N ILE A 222 -5.69 0.71 5.50
CA ILE A 222 -6.23 -0.54 6.01
C ILE A 222 -5.88 -1.65 5.02
N ALA A 223 -5.33 -2.77 5.48
CA ALA A 223 -5.17 -3.94 4.64
C ALA A 223 -6.55 -4.47 4.24
N LEU A 224 -6.81 -4.59 2.93
CA LEU A 224 -8.08 -5.10 2.43
C LEU A 224 -8.34 -6.52 2.92
N ARG A 225 -7.29 -7.31 3.15
CA ARG A 225 -7.38 -8.66 3.70
C ARG A 225 -8.01 -8.73 5.08
N ASP A 226 -7.81 -7.71 5.89
CA ASP A 226 -8.39 -7.66 7.24
C ASP A 226 -9.90 -7.42 7.23
N LEU A 227 -10.45 -7.04 6.07
CA LEU A 227 -11.87 -6.82 5.85
C LEU A 227 -12.54 -8.02 5.16
N LEU A 228 -11.77 -9.04 4.79
CA LEU A 228 -12.30 -10.27 4.20
C LEU A 228 -12.88 -11.17 5.29
N LEU A 229 -13.79 -12.06 4.87
CA LEU A 229 -14.27 -13.15 5.71
C LEU A 229 -13.12 -14.13 6.02
N GLN A 230 -13.30 -14.97 7.05
CA GLN A 230 -12.26 -15.91 7.50
C GLN A 230 -11.81 -16.90 6.42
N ASP A 231 -12.68 -17.20 5.45
CA ASP A 231 -12.37 -18.05 4.30
C ASP A 231 -11.64 -17.30 3.16
N GLY A 232 -11.35 -16.01 3.34
CA GLY A 232 -10.68 -15.16 2.37
C GLY A 232 -11.61 -14.56 1.31
N SER A 233 -12.93 -14.73 1.45
CA SER A 233 -13.90 -14.13 0.54
C SER A 233 -14.22 -12.67 0.89
N LEU A 234 -14.62 -11.87 -0.11
CA LEU A 234 -14.87 -10.43 0.07
C LEU A 234 -16.02 -10.13 1.01
N GLY A 235 -17.10 -10.93 0.96
CA GLY A 235 -18.34 -10.66 1.68
C GLY A 235 -18.90 -9.25 1.41
N ASP A 236 -19.78 -8.80 2.31
CA ASP A 236 -20.12 -7.37 2.40
C ASP A 236 -19.03 -6.66 3.19
N LEU A 237 -18.42 -5.64 2.60
CA LEU A 237 -17.37 -4.87 3.27
C LEU A 237 -17.98 -4.04 4.42
N ASP A 238 -17.60 -4.41 5.65
CA ASP A 238 -18.10 -3.79 6.88
C ASP A 238 -17.67 -2.31 6.98
N GLN A 239 -18.59 -1.41 6.64
CA GLN A 239 -18.36 0.04 6.70
C GLN A 239 -18.23 0.56 8.13
N GLU A 240 -18.84 -0.11 9.12
CA GLU A 240 -18.68 0.26 10.53
C GLU A 240 -17.27 -0.07 11.01
N GLU A 241 -16.73 -1.23 10.64
CA GLU A 241 -15.35 -1.59 10.95
C GLU A 241 -14.34 -0.68 10.24
N MET A 242 -14.58 -0.36 8.96
CA MET A 242 -13.78 0.65 8.24
C MET A 242 -13.84 2.01 8.95
N ALA A 243 -15.02 2.45 9.41
CA ALA A 243 -15.17 3.69 10.15
C ALA A 243 -14.45 3.66 11.51
N ARG A 244 -14.55 2.57 12.28
CA ARG A 244 -13.83 2.39 13.55
C ARG A 244 -12.33 2.46 13.35
N ARG A 245 -11.78 1.72 12.39
CA ARG A 245 -10.35 1.73 12.07
C ARG A 245 -9.90 3.08 11.54
N PHE A 246 -10.73 3.71 10.71
CA PHE A 246 -10.46 5.07 10.23
C PHE A 246 -10.37 6.05 11.40
N GLU A 247 -11.31 6.06 12.34
CA GLU A 247 -11.28 6.99 13.49
C GLU A 247 -10.17 6.67 14.51
N ALA A 248 -9.95 5.39 14.82
CA ALA A 248 -8.88 4.96 15.72
C ALA A 248 -7.50 5.36 15.16
N ASN A 249 -7.28 5.11 13.87
CA ASN A 249 -6.03 5.45 13.21
C ASN A 249 -5.98 6.91 12.79
N ARG A 250 -7.09 7.64 12.64
CA ARG A 250 -7.10 9.09 12.44
C ARG A 250 -6.67 9.83 13.69
N THR A 251 -7.08 9.36 14.87
CA THR A 251 -6.57 9.91 16.14
C THR A 251 -5.05 9.72 16.21
N LEU A 252 -4.56 8.55 15.80
CA LEU A 252 -3.13 8.25 15.70
C LEU A 252 -2.42 9.05 14.60
N ALA A 253 -3.00 9.20 13.40
CA ALA A 253 -2.48 9.99 12.29
C ALA A 253 -2.43 11.48 12.65
N SER A 254 -3.50 11.98 13.26
CA SER A 254 -3.57 13.35 13.77
C SER A 254 -2.55 13.59 14.87
N SER A 255 -2.21 12.59 15.69
CA SER A 255 -1.08 12.67 16.65
C SER A 255 0.29 12.37 16.04
N ALA A 256 0.35 11.68 14.90
CA ALA A 256 1.57 11.33 14.17
C ALA A 256 1.94 12.36 13.08
N GLN A 257 1.06 13.35 12.83
CA GLN A 257 1.26 14.44 11.88
C GLN A 257 1.45 15.81 12.53
N VAL A 258 1.32 15.91 13.85
CA VAL A 258 1.59 17.15 14.58
C VAL A 258 2.94 16.99 15.27
N ALA A 259 3.82 17.96 15.05
CA ALA A 259 5.05 18.04 15.80
C ALA A 259 4.70 18.05 17.30
N GLN A 260 5.35 17.21 18.11
CA GLN A 260 5.04 17.11 19.54
C GLN A 260 6.30 17.01 20.38
N VAL A 261 6.20 17.47 21.63
CA VAL A 261 7.25 17.33 22.63
C VAL A 261 6.81 16.29 23.66
N VAL A 262 7.49 15.14 23.67
CA VAL A 262 7.25 14.06 24.64
C VAL A 262 8.19 14.25 25.83
N ARG A 263 7.66 14.68 26.98
CA ARG A 263 8.46 14.86 28.20
C ARG A 263 8.75 13.51 28.86
N HIS A 264 10.02 13.29 29.20
CA HIS A 264 10.46 12.15 30.01
C HIS A 264 10.74 12.58 31.46
N THR A 265 11.32 13.78 31.64
CA THR A 265 11.57 14.41 32.94
C THR A 265 11.42 15.94 32.83
N PRO A 266 11.45 16.71 33.93
CA PRO A 266 11.40 18.18 33.87
C PRO A 266 12.53 18.84 33.05
N ARG A 267 13.60 18.10 32.73
CA ARG A 267 14.75 18.59 31.96
C ARG A 267 15.12 17.70 30.77
N SER A 268 14.34 16.67 30.47
CA SER A 268 14.56 15.79 29.33
C SER A 268 13.25 15.52 28.59
N ALA A 269 13.26 15.74 27.28
CA ALA A 269 12.14 15.44 26.40
C ALA A 269 12.65 15.02 25.02
N THR A 270 11.76 14.51 24.19
CA THR A 270 12.02 14.23 22.79
C THR A 270 11.05 15.02 21.93
N LEU A 271 11.59 15.83 21.01
CA LEU A 271 10.83 16.46 19.95
C LEU A 271 10.66 15.45 18.81
N ILE A 272 9.41 15.23 18.42
CA ILE A 272 9.04 14.39 17.29
C ILE A 272 8.40 15.32 16.25
N ILE A 273 9.05 15.48 15.11
CA ILE A 273 8.48 16.14 13.93
C ILE A 273 8.32 15.08 12.85
N PRO A 274 7.13 14.93 12.23
CA PRO A 274 6.92 13.95 11.18
C PRO A 274 7.94 14.11 10.03
N GLY A 275 8.57 13.02 9.60
CA GLY A 275 9.57 13.05 8.53
C GLY A 275 10.97 13.48 8.95
N LEU A 276 11.22 13.75 10.24
CA LEU A 276 12.54 14.02 10.79
C LEU A 276 12.91 12.99 11.87
N ASP A 277 14.21 12.79 12.07
CA ASP A 277 14.69 11.98 13.20
C ASP A 277 14.27 12.62 14.54
N PRO A 278 13.98 11.83 15.58
CA PRO A 278 13.65 12.39 16.89
C PRO A 278 14.80 13.23 17.46
N LEU A 279 14.51 14.46 17.88
CA LEU A 279 15.50 15.34 18.49
C LEU A 279 15.40 15.26 20.02
N THR A 280 16.50 14.92 20.67
CA THR A 280 16.58 14.93 22.14
C THR A 280 16.74 16.37 22.65
N LEU A 281 15.95 16.73 23.66
CA LEU A 281 15.96 18.04 24.32
C LEU A 281 16.46 17.88 25.75
N ASP A 282 17.61 18.48 26.05
CA ASP A 282 18.36 18.31 27.29
C ASP A 282 18.41 19.63 28.08
N GLY A 283 17.23 20.17 28.40
CA GLY A 283 17.10 21.35 29.25
C GLY A 283 15.70 21.95 29.25
N ALA A 284 15.28 22.49 30.40
CA ALA A 284 13.94 23.05 30.58
C ALA A 284 13.61 24.18 29.57
N GLY A 285 14.58 25.03 29.24
CA GLY A 285 14.41 26.08 28.23
C GLY A 285 14.23 25.54 26.81
N GLN A 286 14.93 24.47 26.43
CA GLN A 286 14.75 23.83 25.12
C GLN A 286 13.36 23.20 24.99
N ILE A 287 12.90 22.54 26.05
CA ILE A 287 11.57 21.93 26.12
C ILE A 287 10.49 22.99 25.95
N GLN A 288 10.56 24.06 26.75
CA GLN A 288 9.57 25.13 26.73
C GLN A 288 9.59 25.91 25.40
N LEU A 289 10.77 26.09 24.78
CA LEU A 289 10.90 26.66 23.44
C LEU A 289 10.13 25.84 22.40
N PHE A 290 10.39 24.53 22.33
CA PHE A 290 9.76 23.68 21.31
C PHE A 290 8.28 23.41 21.57
N GLU A 291 7.84 23.37 22.83
CA GLU A 291 6.41 23.32 23.16
C GLU A 291 5.66 24.55 22.64
N SER A 292 6.23 25.75 22.84
CA SER A 292 5.62 26.98 22.34
C SER A 292 5.59 27.04 20.81
N LEU A 293 6.60 26.48 20.14
CA LEU A 293 6.63 26.40 18.67
C LEU A 293 5.65 25.35 18.12
N VAL A 294 5.49 24.22 18.81
CA VAL A 294 4.48 23.19 18.50
C VAL A 294 3.07 23.75 18.66
N GLU A 295 2.81 24.47 19.76
CA GLU A 295 1.53 25.15 20.00
C GLU A 295 1.25 26.17 18.88
N ALA A 296 2.25 26.98 18.52
CA ALA A 296 2.10 27.96 17.44
C ALA A 296 1.77 27.33 16.08
N ALA A 297 2.36 26.17 15.78
CA ALA A 297 2.07 25.40 14.58
C ALA A 297 0.66 24.78 14.62
N THR A 298 0.20 24.35 15.79
CA THR A 298 -1.12 23.74 15.99
C THR A 298 -2.26 24.77 15.93
N ASP A 299 -2.05 25.97 16.48
CA ASP A 299 -3.06 27.05 16.53
C ASP A 299 -3.12 27.89 15.23
N GLY A 300 -2.43 27.46 14.17
CA GLY A 300 -2.47 28.11 12.84
C GLY A 300 -1.66 29.39 12.70
N THR A 301 -0.97 29.85 13.74
CA THR A 301 -0.08 31.04 13.66
C THR A 301 1.25 30.73 12.98
N GLY A 302 1.72 29.48 13.07
CA GLY A 302 2.92 28.94 12.41
C GLY A 302 4.26 29.51 12.89
N GLN A 303 4.27 30.54 13.75
CA GLN A 303 5.48 31.21 14.23
C GLN A 303 5.21 31.97 15.54
N ARG A 304 6.28 32.23 16.32
CA ARG A 304 6.23 33.08 17.53
C ARG A 304 7.33 34.14 17.51
N LEU A 305 7.04 35.28 18.11
CA LEU A 305 7.99 36.39 18.27
C LEU A 305 9.09 35.99 19.26
N THR A 306 10.36 36.29 18.97
CA THR A 306 11.51 35.97 19.85
C THR A 306 11.28 36.45 21.28
N LYS A 307 10.77 37.67 21.48
CA LYS A 307 10.52 38.21 22.81
C LYS A 307 9.51 37.39 23.63
N VAL A 308 8.49 36.84 22.96
CA VAL A 308 7.47 36.00 23.60
C VAL A 308 8.03 34.60 23.87
N LEU A 309 8.73 34.03 22.89
CA LEU A 309 9.37 32.72 23.03
C LEU A 309 10.37 32.67 24.17
N MET A 310 11.11 33.76 24.38
CA MET A 310 12.20 33.80 25.35
C MET A 310 11.79 34.31 26.74
N ASP A 311 10.54 34.72 26.91
CA ASP A 311 10.06 35.27 28.18
C ASP A 311 10.19 34.25 29.32
N GLY A 312 10.78 34.68 30.44
CA GLY A 312 11.02 33.82 31.60
C GLY A 312 12.13 32.77 31.45
N MET A 313 12.80 32.65 30.29
CA MET A 313 13.85 31.64 30.06
C MET A 313 15.27 32.09 30.43
N GLY A 314 15.47 33.37 30.78
CA GLY A 314 16.79 33.92 31.13
C GLY A 314 17.79 33.94 29.96
N SER A 315 17.30 33.96 28.72
CA SER A 315 18.08 34.01 27.48
C SER A 315 17.40 34.95 26.50
N ASP A 316 18.14 35.59 25.60
CA ASP A 316 17.60 36.58 24.65
C ASP A 316 17.36 35.99 23.24
N ASN A 317 17.88 34.78 22.99
CA ASN A 317 17.81 34.12 21.68
C ASN A 317 17.78 32.59 21.86
N PRO A 318 16.96 31.87 21.07
CA PRO A 318 16.96 30.40 21.06
C PRO A 318 18.33 29.75 21.02
N ARG A 319 19.31 30.32 20.27
CA ARG A 319 20.67 29.79 20.18
C ARG A 319 21.37 29.65 21.54
N GLN A 320 21.06 30.51 22.51
CA GLN A 320 21.68 30.48 23.84
C GLN A 320 21.21 29.29 24.69
N LEU A 321 20.09 28.65 24.32
CA LEU A 321 19.56 27.47 25.00
C LEU A 321 20.29 26.18 24.62
N PHE A 322 21.15 26.20 23.61
CA PHE A 322 21.83 25.03 23.06
C PHE A 322 23.36 25.18 23.18
N SER A 323 24.06 24.06 23.33
CA SER A 323 25.50 24.01 23.06
C SER A 323 25.76 24.20 21.57
N SER A 324 26.99 24.57 21.18
CA SER A 324 27.35 24.78 19.77
C SER A 324 27.01 23.58 18.87
N GLY A 325 27.30 22.36 19.34
CA GLY A 325 26.99 21.12 18.63
C GLY A 325 25.49 20.80 18.58
N ALA A 326 24.76 21.05 19.67
CA ALA A 326 23.32 20.85 19.71
C ALA A 326 22.58 21.87 18.81
N TRP A 327 23.04 23.11 18.77
CA TRP A 327 22.48 24.15 17.89
C TRP A 327 22.65 23.79 16.42
N ALA A 328 23.82 23.29 16.01
CA ALA A 328 24.07 22.88 14.63
C ALA A 328 23.18 21.70 14.18
N LYS A 329 22.77 20.83 15.11
CA LYS A 329 21.80 19.76 14.84
C LYS A 329 20.36 20.28 14.78
N ALA A 330 20.02 21.25 15.63
CA ALA A 330 18.67 21.79 15.73
C ALA A 330 18.35 22.79 14.61
N HIS A 331 19.26 23.70 14.27
CA HIS A 331 19.07 24.74 13.26
C HIS A 331 19.93 24.46 12.02
N PRO A 332 19.36 24.48 10.80
CA PRO A 332 18.01 24.96 10.45
C PRO A 332 16.91 23.87 10.42
N THR A 333 17.25 22.61 10.71
CA THR A 333 16.40 21.45 10.44
C THR A 333 15.10 21.41 11.24
N TYR A 334 15.15 21.69 12.55
CA TYR A 334 14.01 21.60 13.47
C TYR A 334 13.45 22.97 13.86
N ILE A 335 14.29 24.01 13.83
CA ILE A 335 13.93 25.39 14.14
C ILE A 335 14.57 26.34 13.13
N ARG A 336 13.81 27.33 12.69
CA ARG A 336 14.27 28.35 11.74
C ARG A 336 13.56 29.69 11.92
N HIS A 337 14.07 30.71 11.26
CA HIS A 337 13.40 32.01 11.21
C HIS A 337 12.05 31.93 10.50
N GLY A 338 11.09 32.68 11.02
CA GLY A 338 9.78 32.86 10.41
C GLY A 338 9.77 33.97 9.36
N SER A 339 8.66 34.70 9.30
CA SER A 339 8.44 35.85 8.41
C SER A 339 9.50 36.95 8.50
N SER A 340 10.23 37.03 9.62
CA SER A 340 11.43 37.87 9.75
C SER A 340 12.37 37.28 10.80
N ASN A 341 13.57 37.85 10.93
CA ASN A 341 14.57 37.46 11.95
C ASN A 341 14.08 37.60 13.40
N ARG A 342 12.96 38.29 13.64
CA ARG A 342 12.31 38.43 14.95
C ARG A 342 11.31 37.32 15.27
N TYR A 343 11.03 36.44 14.33
CA TYR A 343 10.12 35.31 14.52
C TYR A 343 10.85 34.00 14.34
N TRP A 344 10.40 32.99 15.06
CA TRP A 344 10.85 31.61 14.93
C TRP A 344 9.67 30.70 14.68
N ARG A 345 9.94 29.62 13.96
CA ARG A 345 8.99 28.57 13.57
C ARG A 345 9.69 27.21 13.58
N LEU A 346 8.89 26.15 13.55
CA LEU A 346 9.39 24.79 13.30
C LEU A 346 9.95 24.67 11.87
N GLY A 347 10.83 23.69 11.66
CA GLY A 347 11.45 23.39 10.36
C GLY A 347 10.46 22.93 9.28
N GLU A 348 10.93 22.88 8.02
CA GLU A 348 10.11 22.77 6.80
C GLU A 348 9.13 21.60 6.70
N ALA A 349 9.30 20.54 7.47
CA ALA A 349 8.30 19.47 7.52
C ALA A 349 6.91 19.95 7.97
N THR A 350 6.80 21.16 8.55
CA THR A 350 5.55 21.78 9.00
C THR A 350 4.96 22.83 8.03
N ASP A 351 5.62 23.13 6.90
CA ASP A 351 5.20 24.20 5.97
C ASP A 351 4.23 23.77 4.87
N THR A 352 4.05 22.47 4.70
CA THR A 352 3.19 21.88 3.67
C THR A 352 1.89 21.32 4.24
N ALA A 353 1.39 21.93 5.33
CA ALA A 353 0.06 21.66 5.87
C ALA A 353 -1.04 22.36 5.06
#